data_AF-A0A662TZE7-F1
#
_entry.id   AF-A0A662TZE7-F1
#
_cell.length_a   1.000
_cell.length_b   1.000
_cell.length_c   1.000
_cell.angle_alpha   90.00
_cell.angle_beta   90.00
_cell.angle_gamma   90.00
#
_symmetry.space_group_name_H-M   'P 1'
#
loop_
_entity.id
_entity.type
_entity.pdbx_description
1 polymer ?
#
loop_
_entity_poly.entity_id
_entity_poly.type
_entity_poly.pdbx_seq_one_letter_code
_entity_poly.pdbx_strand_id
1 'polypeptide(L)'
;MGEHKSIRFLGLEWNIVSFIIFILGIVAFIVGLIIILFFSPIELNFLGVIISISGLITSLTAASRMQLETLRKEITGKVGEPDKKLASIEKTLKEIRDTLRKTEK
;
A
#
# COMPACT_ATOMS: atom_id res chain seq x y z
N MET A 1 -20.12 9.34 -1.45
CA MET A 1 -18.77 8.83 -1.12
C MET A 1 -18.74 7.37 -1.48
N GLY A 2 -18.23 7.02 -2.66
CA GLY A 2 -18.26 5.65 -3.16
C GLY A 2 -17.38 4.76 -2.29
N GLU A 3 -17.92 3.64 -1.82
CA GLU A 3 -17.16 2.60 -1.13
C GLU A 3 -15.98 2.20 -2.01
N HIS A 4 -14.76 2.53 -1.58
CA HIS A 4 -13.56 1.97 -2.17
C HIS A 4 -13.57 0.46 -1.85
N LYS A 5 -14.20 -0.33 -2.73
CA LYS A 5 -14.22 -1.78 -2.64
C LYS A 5 -12.75 -2.25 -2.57
N SER A 6 -12.38 -2.84 -1.45
CA SER A 6 -11.09 -3.47 -1.21
C SER A 6 -11.23 -4.98 -1.30
N ILE A 7 -10.17 -5.67 -1.71
CA ILE A 7 -10.11 -7.12 -1.82
C ILE A 7 -8.96 -7.61 -0.96
N ARG A 8 -9.19 -8.64 -0.15
CA ARG A 8 -8.11 -9.26 0.63
C ARG A 8 -7.42 -10.34 -0.21
N PHE A 9 -6.13 -10.18 -0.44
CA PHE A 9 -5.34 -11.11 -1.25
C PHE A 9 -3.91 -11.21 -0.70
N LEU A 10 -3.40 -12.44 -0.56
CA LEU A 10 -2.09 -12.73 0.05
C LEU A 10 -1.89 -12.06 1.43
N GLY A 11 -2.95 -12.02 2.24
CA GLY A 11 -2.91 -11.41 3.58
C GLY A 11 -2.93 -9.87 3.60
N LEU A 12 -2.86 -9.20 2.45
CA LEU A 12 -2.91 -7.74 2.32
C LEU A 12 -4.30 -7.28 1.87
N GLU A 13 -4.72 -6.07 2.28
CA GLU A 13 -5.94 -5.43 1.80
C GLU A 13 -5.65 -4.60 0.56
N TRP A 14 -6.03 -5.08 -0.61
CA TRP A 14 -5.77 -4.40 -1.87
C TRP A 14 -6.88 -3.44 -2.24
N ASN A 15 -6.50 -2.27 -2.73
CA ASN A 15 -7.41 -1.49 -3.57
C ASN A 15 -7.64 -2.25 -4.88
N ILE A 16 -8.89 -2.33 -5.35
CA ILE A 16 -9.25 -3.01 -6.60
C ILE A 16 -8.39 -2.57 -7.79
N VAL A 17 -8.10 -1.27 -7.92
CA VAL A 17 -7.30 -0.76 -9.04
C VAL A 17 -5.89 -1.34 -8.99
N SER A 18 -5.23 -1.30 -7.83
CA SER A 18 -3.90 -1.87 -7.64
C SER A 18 -3.89 -3.39 -7.85
N PHE A 19 -4.95 -4.07 -7.42
CA PHE A 19 -5.10 -5.51 -7.64
C PHE A 19 -5.24 -5.86 -9.13
N ILE A 20 -6.04 -5.10 -9.88
CA ILE A 20 -6.17 -5.29 -11.33
C ILE A 20 -4.82 -5.08 -12.04
N ILE A 21 -4.10 -4.01 -11.71
CA ILE A 21 -2.78 -3.74 -12.29
C ILE A 21 -1.79 -4.88 -11.97
N PHE A 22 -1.84 -5.40 -10.75
CA PHE A 22 -1.02 -6.54 -10.33
C PHE A 22 -1.29 -7.78 -11.19
N ILE A 23 -2.56 -8.18 -11.33
CA ILE A 23 -2.96 -9.34 -12.14
C ILE A 23 -2.62 -9.13 -13.61
N LEU A 24 -2.85 -7.94 -14.17
CA LEU A 24 -2.49 -7.62 -15.55
C LEU A 24 -0.97 -7.77 -15.80
N GLY A 25 -0.14 -7.39 -14.83
CA GLY A 25 1.31 -7.61 -14.90
C GLY A 25 1.67 -9.10 -14.99
N ILE A 26 1.02 -9.95 -14.21
CA ILE A 26 1.20 -11.40 -14.26
C ILE A 26 0.73 -11.97 -15.61
N VAL A 27 -0.42 -11.53 -16.10
CA VAL A 27 -0.94 -11.96 -17.41
C VAL A 27 0.02 -11.56 -18.52
N ALA A 28 0.52 -10.32 -18.54
CA ALA A 28 1.52 -9.87 -19.50
C ALA A 28 2.80 -10.71 -19.42
N PHE A 29 3.25 -11.06 -18.22
CA PHE A 29 4.39 -11.97 -18.05
C PHE A 29 4.15 -13.34 -18.70
N ILE A 30 3.01 -13.97 -18.44
CA ILE A 30 2.67 -15.26 -19.01
C ILE A 30 2.55 -15.18 -20.54
N VAL A 31 1.90 -14.14 -21.07
CA VAL A 31 1.77 -13.93 -22.51
C VAL A 31 3.14 -13.75 -23.16
N GLY A 32 4.03 -12.97 -22.55
CA GLY A 32 5.39 -12.79 -23.05
C GLY A 32 6.17 -14.12 -23.10
N LEU A 33 6.03 -14.97 -22.07
CA LEU A 33 6.61 -16.32 -22.08
C LEU A 33 6.04 -17.21 -23.19
N ILE A 34 4.72 -17.17 -23.41
CA ILE A 34 4.07 -17.93 -24.50
C ILE A 34 4.61 -17.48 -25.85
N ILE A 35 4.79 -16.17 -26.05
CA ILE A 35 5.36 -15.63 -27.29
C ILE A 35 6.78 -16.20 -27.51
N ILE A 36 7.62 -16.19 -26.48
CA ILE A 36 8.99 -16.73 -26.55
C ILE A 36 9.01 -18.24 -26.86
N LEU A 37 8.10 -19.00 -26.24
CA LEU A 37 8.10 -20.46 -26.32
C LEU A 37 7.52 -21.01 -27.63
N PHE A 38 6.57 -20.30 -28.24
CA PHE A 38 5.78 -20.84 -29.36
C PHE A 38 5.99 -20.12 -30.70
N PHE A 39 6.68 -18.98 -30.75
CA PHE A 39 6.87 -18.23 -31.99
C PHE A 39 8.32 -18.26 -32.49
N SER A 40 8.47 -18.45 -33.80
CA SER A 40 9.69 -18.17 -34.59
C SER A 40 9.23 -17.26 -35.73
N PRO A 41 9.82 -16.07 -35.93
CA PRO A 41 11.24 -15.75 -35.80
C PRO A 41 11.70 -15.12 -34.47
N ILE A 42 13.04 -15.05 -34.30
CA ILE A 42 13.76 -14.49 -33.15
C ILE A 42 13.32 -13.08 -32.76
N GLU A 43 12.84 -12.25 -33.70
CA GLU A 43 12.40 -10.88 -33.40
C GLU A 43 11.17 -10.86 -32.47
N LEU A 44 10.27 -11.85 -32.59
CA LEU A 44 9.12 -11.98 -31.70
C LEU A 44 9.55 -12.44 -30.30
N ASN A 45 10.67 -13.15 -30.17
CA ASN A 45 11.21 -13.53 -28.87
C ASN A 45 11.71 -12.30 -28.09
N PHE A 46 12.36 -11.34 -28.76
CA PHE A 46 12.74 -10.08 -28.13
C PHE A 46 11.52 -9.30 -27.63
N LEU A 47 10.47 -9.23 -28.44
CA LEU A 47 9.20 -8.60 -28.03
C LEU A 47 8.59 -9.32 -26.83
N GLY A 48 8.55 -10.66 -26.84
CA GLY A 48 8.07 -11.49 -25.73
C GLY A 48 8.87 -11.27 -24.45
N VAL A 49 10.20 -11.11 -24.52
CA VAL A 49 11.05 -10.78 -23.37
C VAL A 49 10.71 -9.42 -22.80
N ILE A 50 10.56 -8.38 -23.64
CA ILE A 50 10.23 -7.02 -23.19
C ILE A 50 8.86 -7.00 -22.50
N ILE A 51 7.85 -7.65 -23.09
CA ILE A 51 6.52 -7.78 -22.50
C ILE A 51 6.60 -8.50 -21.16
N SER A 52 7.39 -9.57 -21.07
CA SER A 52 7.56 -10.35 -19.85
C SER A 52 8.15 -9.52 -18.71
N ILE A 53 9.26 -8.85 -18.97
CA ILE A 53 9.95 -8.00 -17.99
C ILE A 53 9.05 -6.85 -17.56
N SER A 54 8.36 -6.22 -18.50
CA SER A 54 7.44 -5.10 -18.22
C SER A 54 6.26 -5.55 -17.34
N GLY A 55 5.70 -6.73 -17.61
CA GLY A 55 4.67 -7.35 -16.79
C GLY A 55 5.13 -7.61 -15.35
N LEU A 56 6.34 -8.17 -15.19
CA LEU A 56 6.94 -8.39 -13.88
C LEU A 56 7.16 -7.09 -13.11
N ILE A 57 7.77 -6.08 -13.75
CA ILE A 57 8.02 -4.77 -13.11
C ILE A 57 6.70 -4.13 -12.68
N THR A 58 5.66 -4.22 -13.52
CA THR A 58 4.33 -3.68 -13.23
C THR A 58 3.71 -4.36 -12.01
N SER A 59 3.73 -5.69 -11.97
CA SER A 59 3.20 -6.46 -10.85
C SER A 59 3.97 -6.17 -9.55
N LEU A 60 5.30 -6.15 -9.60
CA LEU A 60 6.15 -5.89 -8.45
C LEU A 60 5.92 -4.48 -7.90
N THR A 61 5.86 -3.48 -8.80
CA THR A 61 5.63 -2.09 -8.41
C THR A 61 4.26 -1.91 -7.74
N ALA A 62 3.22 -2.55 -8.26
CA ALA A 62 1.89 -2.52 -7.64
C ALA A 62 1.91 -3.12 -6.24
N ALA A 63 2.57 -4.28 -6.06
CA ALA A 63 2.72 -4.92 -4.76
C ALA A 63 3.53 -4.07 -3.77
N SER A 64 4.66 -3.49 -4.20
CA SER A 64 5.50 -2.64 -3.34
C SER A 64 4.78 -1.36 -2.90
N ARG A 65 4.03 -0.71 -3.79
CA ARG A 65 3.21 0.46 -3.43
C ARG A 65 2.17 0.11 -2.38
N MET A 66 1.53 -1.05 -2.52
CA MET A 66 0.56 -1.55 -1.56
C MET A 66 1.18 -1.78 -0.18
N GLN A 67 2.34 -2.45 -0.12
CA GLN A 67 3.07 -2.66 1.13
C GLN A 67 3.49 -1.34 1.80
N LEU A 68 4.00 -0.38 1.03
CA LEU A 68 4.35 0.95 1.54
C LEU A 68 3.13 1.70 2.09
N GLU A 69 1.97 1.60 1.45
CA GLU A 69 0.74 2.22 1.94
C GLU A 69 0.27 1.60 3.26
N THR A 70 0.34 0.26 3.38
CA THR A 70 0.04 -0.44 4.63
C THR A 70 1.01 -0.01 5.74
N LEU A 71 2.31 0.04 5.45
CA LEU A 71 3.33 0.47 6.41
C LEU A 71 3.08 1.92 6.85
N ARG A 72 2.75 2.81 5.91
CA ARG A 72 2.41 4.21 6.20
C ARG A 72 1.18 4.31 7.10
N LYS A 73 0.12 3.54 6.83
CA LYS A 73 -1.08 3.52 7.68
C LYS A 73 -0.76 3.04 9.09
N GLU A 74 0.06 2.00 9.22
CA GLU A 74 0.48 1.48 10.53
C GLU A 74 1.32 2.50 11.31
N ILE A 75 2.30 3.14 10.67
CA ILE A 75 3.12 4.19 11.30
C ILE A 75 2.24 5.38 11.71
N THR A 76 1.36 5.85 10.83
CA THR A 76 0.50 7.00 11.13
C THR A 76 -0.48 6.67 12.27
N GLY A 77 -0.99 5.43 12.33
CA GLY A 77 -1.80 4.95 13.45
C GLY A 77 -1.02 4.92 14.77
N LYS A 78 0.19 4.37 14.75
CA LYS A 78 1.08 4.28 15.92
C LYS A 78 1.64 5.62 16.39
N VAL A 79 1.76 6.62 15.51
CA VAL A 79 2.21 7.99 15.86
C VAL A 79 1.03 8.88 16.27
N GLY A 80 -0.16 8.69 15.69
CA GLY A 80 -1.36 9.43 16.11
C GLY A 80 -1.88 9.04 17.50
N GLU A 81 -1.56 7.84 17.98
CA GLU A 81 -1.92 7.37 19.32
C GLU A 81 -1.17 8.11 20.46
N PRO A 82 0.18 8.28 20.40
CA PRO A 82 0.91 9.07 21.38
C PRO A 82 0.55 10.56 21.33
N ASP A 83 0.25 11.16 20.18
CA ASP A 83 -0.23 12.56 20.12
C ASP A 83 -1.54 12.75 20.89
N LYS A 84 -2.49 11.80 20.75
CA LYS A 84 -3.73 11.82 21.53
C LYS A 84 -3.48 11.64 23.03
N LYS A 85 -2.55 10.76 23.41
CA LYS A 85 -2.16 10.56 24.81
C LYS A 85 -1.48 11.81 25.38
N LEU A 86 -0.60 12.46 24.63
CA LEU A 86 0.05 13.72 25.01
C LEU A 86 -0.95 14.85 25.19
N ALA A 87 -1.90 15.02 24.25
CA ALA A 87 -2.97 16.01 24.38
C ALA A 87 -3.86 15.77 25.61
N SER A 88 -4.12 14.49 25.95
CA SER A 88 -4.85 14.13 27.17
C SER A 88 -4.06 14.49 28.44
N ILE A 89 -2.74 14.23 28.46
CA ILE A 89 -1.87 14.59 29.59
C ILE A 89 -1.79 16.11 29.77
N GLU A 90 -1.66 16.86 28.66
CA GLU A 90 -1.64 18.33 28.70
C GLU A 90 -2.94 18.89 29.30
N LYS A 91 -4.09 18.32 28.91
CA LYS A 91 -5.39 18.69 29.48
C LYS A 91 -5.44 18.43 30.99
N THR A 92 -5.01 17.24 31.44
CA THR A 92 -4.97 16.91 32.87
C THR A 92 -4.05 17.83 33.66
N LEU A 93 -2.87 18.16 33.12
CA LEU A 93 -1.93 19.09 33.75
C LEU A 93 -2.51 20.50 33.87
N LYS A 94 -3.29 20.94 32.87
CA LYS A 94 -3.99 22.22 32.90
C LYS A 94 -5.09 22.24 33.97
N GLU A 95 -5.87 21.16 34.08
CA GLU A 95 -6.89 21.00 35.12
C GLU A 95 -6.28 20.99 36.53
N ILE A 96 -5.15 20.30 36.74
CA ILE A 96 -4.41 20.32 38.01
C ILE A 96 -3.94 21.74 38.34
N ARG A 97 -3.35 22.45 37.37
CA ARG A 97 -2.90 23.84 37.54
C ARG A 97 -4.05 24.76 37.92
N ASP A 98 -5.18 24.67 37.23
CA ASP A 98 -6.35 25.50 37.48
C ASP A 98 -7.00 25.19 38.84
N THR A 99 -6.92 23.94 39.28
CA THR A 99 -7.38 23.52 40.62
C THR A 99 -6.47 24.10 41.70
N LEU A 100 -5.15 23.93 41.59
CA LEU A 100 -4.19 24.50 42.55
C LEU A 100 -4.33 26.02 42.69
N ARG A 101 -4.51 26.72 41.57
CA ARG A 101 -4.70 28.18 41.54
C ARG A 101 -6.01 28.65 42.20
N LYS A 102 -7.02 27.79 42.26
CA LYS A 102 -8.27 28.06 42.99
C LYS A 102 -8.14 27.78 44.48
N THR A 103 -7.28 26.85 44.89
CA THR A 103 -7.04 26.51 46.30
C THR A 103 -6.10 27.49 47.00
N GLU A 104 -5.29 28.24 46.25
CA GLU A 104 -4.43 29.33 46.78
C GLU A 104 -5.16 30.67 47.05
N LYS A 105 -6.46 30.77 46.71
CA LYS A 105 -7.31 31.92 47.05
C LYS A 105 -8.26 31.57 48.19
#